data_AF-A0A2X2JXI5-F1
#
_entry.id   AF-A0A2X2JXI5-F1
#
_cell.length_a   1.000
_cell.length_b   1.000
_cell.length_c   1.000
_cell.angle_alpha   90.00
_cell.angle_beta   90.00
_cell.angle_gamma   90.00
#
_symmetry.space_group_name_H-M   'P 1'
#
loop_
_entity.id
_entity.type
_entity.pdbx_description
1 polymer ?
#
loop_
_entity_poly.entity_id
_entity_poly.type
_entity_poly.pdbx_seq_one_letter_code
_entity_poly.pdbx_strand_id
1 'polypeptide(L)'
;MNQTILNRVKTRVMYQLVSSLIYENIVVYKASYQDGVGYFTIEGNDSEYRFTAEKTHSFDRIRITSPIERVVGDEADTTTDYTQLLREVVFTFPKNDEKLEQFIVELLQTELKDTQSMQYRESNPPATPETFNDYEFYAMEGHQYHPSYKSRLGFTLSDNLKFGPDFVPNVKLQWLAIDKDKVETTVSRNVVVNEMLRQQVGDKTYEHFVQQIEASGKHVNDVEMIPVHPWQFEHVIQVDLAEERLNGTVLWLGESDELYHPQQSIRTMSPIDTTKYYLKVPISITNTSTKRVLAPHTIENAAQITDWLKQIQQQDTYLKDELKTAFLGEVLGQSYLNTQLSPYKQTQVYGALGVIWREKYISYVNR
;
A
#
# COMPACT_ATOMS: atom_id res chain seq x y z
N MET A 1 -5.76 -23.95 9.46
CA MET A 1 -6.38 -22.95 8.57
C MET A 1 -7.83 -23.37 8.37
N ASN A 2 -8.82 -22.49 8.62
CA ASN A 2 -10.24 -22.82 8.43
C ASN A 2 -10.52 -23.03 6.93
N GLN A 3 -10.90 -24.26 6.55
CA GLN A 3 -11.06 -24.66 5.16
C GLN A 3 -12.17 -23.90 4.43
N THR A 4 -13.25 -23.53 5.13
CA THR A 4 -14.36 -22.76 4.58
C THR A 4 -13.91 -21.36 4.16
N ILE A 5 -13.15 -20.69 5.03
CA ILE A 5 -12.60 -19.35 4.73
C ILE A 5 -11.62 -19.42 3.58
N LEU A 6 -10.72 -20.42 3.60
CA LEU A 6 -9.74 -20.62 2.53
C LEU A 6 -10.43 -20.80 1.17
N ASN A 7 -11.47 -21.65 1.10
CA ASN A 7 -12.23 -21.85 -0.12
C ASN A 7 -12.93 -20.55 -0.58
N ARG A 8 -13.51 -19.77 0.33
CA ARG A 8 -14.13 -18.47 0.00
C ARG A 8 -13.13 -17.50 -0.63
N VAL A 9 -11.93 -17.40 -0.06
CA VAL A 9 -10.85 -16.54 -0.56
C VAL A 9 -10.34 -17.05 -1.92
N LYS A 10 -10.09 -18.35 -2.06
CA LYS A 10 -9.69 -18.97 -3.34
C LYS A 10 -10.67 -18.69 -4.47
N THR A 11 -11.96 -18.92 -4.22
CA THR A 11 -13.02 -18.63 -5.19
C THR A 11 -13.03 -17.16 -5.58
N ARG A 12 -12.87 -16.24 -4.61
CA ARG A 12 -12.80 -14.81 -4.90
C ARG A 12 -11.61 -14.45 -5.81
N VAL A 13 -10.41 -14.92 -5.47
CA VAL A 13 -9.19 -14.68 -6.27
C VAL A 13 -9.37 -15.24 -7.68
N MET A 14 -9.84 -16.48 -7.80
CA MET A 14 -10.12 -17.14 -9.07
C MET A 14 -11.12 -16.33 -9.91
N TYR A 15 -12.23 -15.88 -9.31
CA TYR A 15 -13.28 -15.18 -10.06
C TYR A 15 -12.83 -13.78 -10.50
N GLN A 16 -12.10 -13.05 -9.66
CA GLN A 16 -11.52 -11.77 -10.05
C GLN A 16 -10.48 -11.94 -11.16
N LEU A 17 -9.63 -12.97 -11.05
CA LEU A 17 -8.62 -13.28 -12.05
C LEU A 17 -9.28 -13.57 -13.40
N VAL A 18 -10.18 -14.55 -13.45
CA VAL A 18 -10.83 -14.97 -14.70
C VAL A 18 -11.64 -13.83 -15.32
N SER A 19 -12.38 -13.08 -14.50
CA SER A 19 -13.11 -11.91 -15.00
C SER A 19 -12.19 -10.85 -15.60
N SER A 20 -11.02 -10.61 -14.99
CA SER A 20 -10.01 -9.66 -15.49
C SER A 20 -9.32 -10.17 -16.76
N LEU A 21 -8.93 -11.46 -16.82
CA LEU A 21 -8.32 -12.08 -18.00
C LEU A 21 -9.23 -11.97 -19.23
N ILE A 22 -10.53 -12.18 -19.06
CA ILE A 22 -11.53 -12.01 -20.12
C ILE A 22 -11.69 -10.54 -20.49
N TYR A 23 -11.92 -9.67 -19.49
CA TYR A 23 -12.20 -8.25 -19.73
C TYR A 23 -11.05 -7.53 -20.45
N GLU A 24 -9.80 -7.87 -20.11
CA GLU A 24 -8.60 -7.30 -20.73
C GLU A 24 -8.12 -8.08 -21.97
N ASN A 25 -8.88 -9.09 -22.41
CA ASN A 25 -8.55 -9.91 -23.58
C ASN A 25 -7.13 -10.54 -23.51
N ILE A 26 -6.78 -11.07 -22.33
CA ILE A 26 -5.45 -11.62 -22.00
C ILE A 26 -5.31 -13.08 -22.46
N VAL A 27 -6.42 -13.83 -22.47
CA VAL A 27 -6.48 -15.25 -22.82
C VAL A 27 -7.36 -15.48 -24.05
N VAL A 28 -7.11 -16.55 -24.78
CA VAL A 28 -7.98 -17.01 -25.86
C VAL A 28 -9.22 -17.67 -25.24
N TYR A 29 -10.41 -17.22 -25.64
CA TYR A 29 -11.66 -17.77 -25.15
C TYR A 29 -12.77 -17.71 -26.20
N LYS A 30 -13.77 -18.56 -26.01
CA LYS A 30 -15.05 -18.53 -26.72
C LYS A 30 -16.15 -18.11 -25.75
N ALA A 31 -17.10 -17.32 -26.23
CA ALA A 31 -18.27 -16.94 -25.47
C ALA A 31 -19.53 -17.01 -26.34
N SER A 32 -20.62 -17.48 -25.75
CA SER A 32 -21.97 -17.43 -26.34
C SER A 32 -22.96 -16.95 -25.31
N TYR A 33 -24.08 -16.38 -25.75
CA TYR A 33 -25.11 -15.86 -24.85
C TYR A 33 -26.46 -16.47 -25.19
N GLN A 34 -27.16 -16.99 -24.17
CA GLN A 34 -28.51 -17.54 -24.28
C GLN A 34 -29.31 -17.04 -23.07
N ASP A 35 -30.49 -16.47 -23.31
CA ASP A 35 -31.41 -15.98 -22.27
C ASP A 35 -30.76 -15.06 -21.21
N GLY A 36 -29.82 -14.22 -21.64
CA GLY A 36 -29.09 -13.28 -20.76
C GLY A 36 -27.92 -13.89 -19.98
N VAL A 37 -27.73 -15.21 -20.06
CA VAL A 37 -26.59 -15.93 -19.48
C VAL A 37 -25.49 -16.08 -20.51
N GLY A 38 -24.26 -15.73 -20.15
CA GLY A 38 -23.07 -15.96 -20.96
C GLY A 38 -22.41 -17.29 -20.59
N TYR A 39 -22.10 -18.09 -21.59
CA TYR A 39 -21.35 -19.35 -21.49
C TYR A 39 -19.96 -19.13 -22.05
N PHE A 40 -18.94 -19.30 -21.20
CA PHE A 40 -17.56 -19.03 -21.52
C PHE A 40 -16.72 -20.31 -21.53
N THR A 41 -15.73 -20.35 -22.41
CA THR A 41 -14.73 -21.41 -22.48
C THR A 41 -13.38 -20.77 -22.76
N ILE A 42 -12.48 -20.77 -21.77
CA ILE A 42 -11.09 -20.35 -21.96
C ILE A 42 -10.30 -21.54 -22.49
N GLU A 43 -9.54 -21.32 -23.56
CA GLU A 43 -8.72 -22.34 -24.20
C GLU A 43 -7.40 -22.52 -23.44
N GLY A 44 -7.07 -23.76 -23.11
CA GLY A 44 -5.74 -24.18 -22.63
C GLY A 44 -5.07 -25.11 -23.63
N ASN A 45 -3.81 -25.48 -23.36
CA ASN A 45 -3.03 -26.34 -24.26
C ASN A 45 -3.66 -27.73 -24.42
N ASP A 46 -3.90 -28.41 -23.29
CA ASP A 46 -4.50 -29.75 -23.22
C ASP A 46 -5.79 -29.76 -22.38
N SER A 47 -6.33 -28.57 -22.07
CA SER A 47 -7.48 -28.38 -21.19
C SER A 47 -8.37 -27.22 -21.63
N GLU A 48 -9.60 -27.19 -21.16
CA GLU A 48 -10.51 -26.05 -21.29
C GLU A 48 -11.05 -25.64 -19.92
N TYR A 49 -11.32 -24.35 -19.72
CA TYR A 49 -11.97 -23.85 -18.52
C TYR A 49 -13.34 -23.28 -18.85
N ARG A 50 -14.40 -23.89 -18.33
CA ARG A 50 -15.80 -23.57 -18.64
C ARG A 50 -16.51 -22.98 -17.43
N PHE A 51 -17.33 -21.96 -17.66
CA PHE A 51 -18.14 -21.31 -16.64
C PHE A 51 -19.27 -20.48 -17.25
N THR A 52 -20.25 -20.11 -16.44
CA THR A 52 -21.27 -19.13 -16.78
C THR A 52 -21.02 -17.80 -16.07
N ALA A 53 -21.39 -16.72 -16.75
CA ALA A 53 -21.30 -15.38 -16.22
C ALA A 53 -22.41 -14.49 -16.79
N GLU A 54 -22.79 -13.47 -16.02
CA GLU A 54 -23.71 -12.43 -16.45
C GLU A 54 -22.93 -11.18 -16.84
N LYS A 55 -23.42 -10.44 -17.85
CA LYS A 55 -22.93 -9.08 -18.11
C LYS A 55 -23.43 -8.16 -17.00
N THR A 56 -22.53 -7.37 -16.44
CA THR A 56 -22.89 -6.28 -15.54
C THR A 56 -23.47 -5.11 -16.34
N HIS A 57 -24.18 -4.22 -15.65
CA HIS A 57 -24.84 -3.08 -16.29
C HIS A 57 -23.86 -2.08 -16.94
N SER A 58 -22.63 -2.00 -16.46
CA SER A 58 -21.68 -0.96 -16.86
C SER A 58 -20.37 -1.55 -17.38
N PHE A 59 -19.83 -0.93 -18.44
CA PHE A 59 -18.48 -1.16 -18.96
C PHE A 59 -18.20 -2.61 -19.39
N ASP A 60 -19.18 -3.35 -19.90
CA ASP A 60 -19.01 -4.72 -20.43
C ASP A 60 -18.30 -5.72 -19.49
N ARG A 61 -18.25 -5.43 -18.18
CA ARG A 61 -17.68 -6.35 -17.20
C ARG A 61 -18.58 -7.56 -17.02
N ILE A 62 -17.97 -8.70 -16.73
CA ILE A 62 -18.69 -9.93 -16.41
C ILE A 62 -18.68 -10.20 -14.90
N ARG A 63 -19.72 -10.88 -14.43
CA ARG A 63 -19.81 -11.47 -13.09
C ARG A 63 -20.04 -12.96 -13.24
N ILE A 64 -19.06 -13.76 -12.81
CA ILE A 64 -19.14 -15.22 -12.84
C ILE A 64 -20.25 -15.69 -11.89
N THR A 65 -21.12 -16.58 -12.37
CA THR A 65 -22.31 -17.08 -11.67
C THR A 65 -22.31 -18.59 -11.42
N SER A 66 -21.44 -19.37 -12.07
CA SER A 66 -21.19 -20.78 -11.75
C SER A 66 -19.79 -21.00 -11.16
N PRO A 67 -19.55 -22.16 -10.51
CA PRO A 67 -18.19 -22.67 -10.36
C PRO A 67 -17.48 -22.78 -11.72
N ILE A 68 -16.16 -22.74 -11.71
CA ILE A 68 -15.33 -22.92 -12.90
C ILE A 68 -14.94 -24.38 -13.00
N GLU A 69 -15.19 -24.98 -14.15
CA GLU A 69 -14.86 -26.37 -14.46
C GLU A 69 -13.61 -26.42 -15.33
N ARG A 70 -12.64 -27.25 -14.97
CA ARG A 70 -11.51 -27.63 -15.81
C ARG A 70 -11.87 -28.94 -16.52
N VAL A 71 -11.75 -28.95 -17.85
CA VAL A 71 -12.10 -30.07 -18.72
C VAL A 71 -10.85 -30.59 -19.41
N VAL A 72 -10.60 -31.90 -19.35
CA VAL A 72 -9.52 -32.60 -20.07
C VAL A 72 -10.09 -33.86 -20.70
N GLY A 73 -10.13 -33.93 -22.03
CA GLY A 73 -10.83 -34.99 -22.73
C GLY A 73 -12.32 -35.01 -22.32
N ASP A 74 -12.76 -36.14 -21.76
CA ASP A 74 -14.15 -36.34 -21.29
C ASP A 74 -14.33 -36.07 -19.78
N GLU A 75 -13.24 -35.78 -19.05
CA GLU A 75 -13.29 -35.50 -17.62
C GLU A 75 -13.49 -34.01 -17.35
N ALA A 76 -14.39 -33.67 -16.42
CA ALA A 76 -14.68 -32.29 -16.02
C ALA A 76 -14.78 -32.19 -14.49
N ASP A 77 -13.93 -31.36 -13.89
CA ASP A 77 -13.89 -31.14 -12.45
C ASP A 77 -14.00 -29.65 -12.10
N THR A 78 -14.77 -29.33 -11.07
CA THR A 78 -14.78 -27.97 -10.51
C THR A 78 -13.41 -27.64 -9.90
N THR A 79 -12.86 -26.47 -10.22
CA THR A 79 -11.55 -26.05 -9.74
C THR A 79 -11.52 -24.62 -9.23
N THR A 80 -10.65 -24.39 -8.26
CA THR A 80 -10.21 -23.05 -7.81
C THR A 80 -8.69 -22.91 -7.89
N ASP A 81 -8.02 -23.81 -8.61
CA ASP A 81 -6.57 -23.77 -8.83
C ASP A 81 -6.26 -22.79 -9.97
N TYR A 82 -6.22 -21.51 -9.61
CA TYR A 82 -5.82 -20.44 -10.53
C TYR A 82 -4.36 -20.56 -10.97
N THR A 83 -3.50 -21.26 -10.23
CA THR A 83 -2.09 -21.45 -10.61
C THR A 83 -1.97 -22.44 -11.76
N GLN A 84 -2.76 -23.52 -11.71
CA GLN A 84 -2.89 -24.47 -12.80
C GLN A 84 -3.50 -23.79 -14.02
N LEU A 85 -4.59 -23.03 -13.85
CA LEU A 85 -5.21 -22.26 -14.94
C LEU A 85 -4.18 -21.39 -15.65
N LEU A 86 -3.45 -20.55 -14.91
CA LEU A 86 -2.47 -19.63 -15.49
C LEU A 86 -1.35 -20.32 -16.28
N ARG A 87 -0.98 -21.55 -15.91
CA ARG A 87 0.05 -22.33 -16.61
C ARG A 87 -0.47 -23.04 -17.86
N GLU A 88 -1.77 -23.35 -17.89
CA GLU A 88 -2.40 -24.13 -18.97
C GLU A 88 -3.03 -23.26 -20.06
N VAL A 89 -3.57 -22.09 -19.71
CA VAL A 89 -4.30 -21.23 -20.65
C VAL A 89 -3.43 -20.69 -21.78
N VAL A 90 -4.03 -20.52 -22.95
CA VAL A 90 -3.42 -19.90 -24.11
C VAL A 90 -3.57 -18.39 -24.01
N PHE A 91 -2.46 -17.66 -23.91
CA PHE A 91 -2.43 -16.20 -23.89
C PHE A 91 -2.59 -15.61 -25.29
N THR A 92 -3.18 -14.41 -25.40
CA THR A 92 -3.30 -13.66 -26.66
C THR A 92 -1.98 -13.02 -27.11
N PHE A 93 -0.92 -13.16 -26.32
CA PHE A 93 0.43 -12.65 -26.57
C PHE A 93 1.49 -13.68 -26.15
N PRO A 94 2.76 -13.52 -26.61
CA PRO A 94 3.85 -14.40 -26.19
C PRO A 94 4.04 -14.41 -24.68
N LYS A 95 3.81 -15.58 -24.06
CA LYS A 95 3.96 -15.79 -22.62
C LYS A 95 5.40 -15.52 -22.17
N ASN A 96 5.55 -14.81 -21.05
CA ASN A 96 6.81 -14.71 -20.31
C ASN A 96 6.69 -15.51 -19.01
N ASP A 97 7.36 -16.66 -18.94
CA ASP A 97 7.23 -17.59 -17.82
C ASP A 97 7.71 -17.00 -16.48
N GLU A 98 8.75 -16.15 -16.50
CA GLU A 98 9.25 -15.51 -15.28
C GLU A 98 8.20 -14.57 -14.67
N LYS A 99 7.59 -13.70 -15.51
CA LYS A 99 6.53 -12.80 -15.06
C LYS A 99 5.29 -13.56 -14.61
N LEU A 100 4.95 -14.66 -15.29
CA LEU A 100 3.83 -15.51 -14.93
C LEU A 100 4.02 -16.10 -13.53
N GLU A 101 5.19 -16.68 -13.24
CA GLU A 101 5.47 -17.26 -11.92
C GLU A 101 5.55 -16.18 -10.83
N GLN A 102 6.09 -14.99 -11.12
CA GLN A 102 6.04 -13.85 -10.20
C GLN A 102 4.58 -13.45 -9.87
N PHE A 103 3.71 -13.42 -10.86
CA PHE A 103 2.30 -13.10 -10.67
C PHE A 103 1.55 -14.19 -9.90
N ILE A 104 1.83 -15.48 -10.17
CA ILE A 104 1.32 -16.62 -9.40
C ILE A 104 1.70 -16.47 -7.93
N VAL A 105 2.95 -16.09 -7.62
CA VAL A 105 3.39 -15.84 -6.25
C VAL A 105 2.61 -14.70 -5.61
N GLU A 106 2.30 -13.61 -6.32
CA GLU A 106 1.45 -12.54 -5.80
C GLU A 106 0.02 -12.99 -5.47
N LEU A 107 -0.57 -13.86 -6.30
CA LEU A 107 -1.90 -14.43 -6.07
C LEU A 107 -1.91 -15.35 -4.85
N LEU A 108 -0.93 -16.26 -4.74
CA LEU A 108 -0.76 -17.15 -3.59
C LEU A 108 -0.58 -16.37 -2.29
N GLN A 109 0.15 -15.26 -2.34
CA GLN A 109 0.35 -14.39 -1.18
C GLN A 109 -0.91 -13.60 -0.82
N THR A 110 -1.71 -13.22 -1.81
CA THR A 110 -3.04 -12.65 -1.60
C THR A 110 -3.96 -13.64 -0.93
N GLU A 111 -4.02 -14.88 -1.42
CA GLU A 111 -4.80 -15.97 -0.80
C GLU A 111 -4.39 -16.18 0.65
N LEU A 112 -3.08 -16.31 0.91
CA LEU A 112 -2.56 -16.58 2.23
C LEU A 112 -2.90 -15.46 3.23
N LYS A 113 -2.66 -14.20 2.84
CA LYS A 113 -2.85 -13.03 3.72
C LYS A 113 -4.31 -12.66 3.88
N ASP A 114 -5.12 -12.78 2.84
CA ASP A 114 -6.57 -12.54 2.96
C ASP A 114 -7.25 -13.64 3.77
N THR A 115 -6.80 -14.89 3.67
CA THR A 115 -7.26 -15.98 4.56
C THR A 115 -6.93 -15.68 6.02
N GLN A 116 -5.72 -15.20 6.32
CA GLN A 116 -5.34 -14.79 7.68
C GLN A 116 -6.22 -13.63 8.17
N SER A 117 -6.42 -12.59 7.36
CA SER A 117 -7.24 -11.42 7.71
C SER A 117 -8.71 -11.80 7.95
N MET A 118 -9.29 -12.65 7.10
CA MET A 118 -10.66 -13.14 7.27
C MET A 118 -10.82 -13.99 8.55
N GLN A 119 -9.87 -14.88 8.83
CA GLN A 119 -9.86 -15.67 10.07
C GLN A 119 -9.80 -14.77 11.32
N TYR A 120 -8.95 -13.76 11.27
CA TYR A 120 -8.84 -12.79 12.35
C TYR A 120 -10.16 -12.03 12.55
N ARG A 121 -10.80 -11.57 11.48
CA ARG A 121 -12.09 -10.86 11.54
C ARG A 121 -13.24 -11.72 12.05
N GLU A 122 -13.32 -12.98 11.65
CA GLU A 122 -14.34 -13.90 12.19
C GLU A 122 -14.13 -14.18 13.68
N SER A 123 -12.86 -14.22 14.12
CA SER A 123 -12.53 -14.39 15.55
C SER A 123 -12.64 -13.10 16.36
N ASN A 124 -12.53 -11.94 15.70
CA ASN A 124 -12.58 -10.61 16.28
C ASN A 124 -13.50 -9.72 15.43
N PRO A 125 -14.83 -9.90 15.50
CA PRO A 125 -15.76 -9.11 14.70
C PRO A 125 -15.58 -7.61 15.03
N PRO A 126 -15.44 -6.74 14.02
CA PRO A 126 -15.29 -5.32 14.27
C PRO A 126 -16.59 -4.75 14.85
N ALA A 127 -16.45 -3.77 15.74
CA ALA A 127 -17.58 -2.97 16.18
C ALA A 127 -18.20 -2.21 14.99
N THR A 128 -19.42 -1.71 15.18
CA THR A 128 -20.03 -0.77 14.22
C THR A 128 -19.14 0.46 14.10
N PRO A 129 -18.72 0.85 12.89
CA PRO A 129 -17.82 2.00 12.72
C PRO A 129 -18.55 3.32 13.04
N GLU A 130 -17.94 4.15 13.87
CA GLU A 130 -18.49 5.45 14.30
C GLU A 130 -17.64 6.63 13.82
N THR A 131 -16.33 6.42 13.70
CA THR A 131 -15.35 7.43 13.28
C THR A 131 -14.81 7.16 11.88
N PHE A 132 -14.19 8.17 11.26
CA PHE A 132 -13.51 8.02 9.97
C PHE A 132 -12.49 6.87 9.99
N ASN A 133 -11.70 6.77 11.07
CA ASN A 133 -10.69 5.73 11.20
C ASN A 133 -11.33 4.34 11.31
N ASP A 134 -12.49 4.21 11.98
CA ASP A 134 -13.18 2.92 12.06
C ASP A 134 -13.62 2.43 10.68
N TYR A 135 -14.13 3.33 9.82
CA TYR A 135 -14.46 2.99 8.44
C TYR A 135 -13.24 2.59 7.61
N GLU A 136 -12.10 3.24 7.82
CA GLU A 136 -10.84 2.89 7.17
C GLU A 136 -10.41 1.45 7.49
N PHE A 137 -10.63 0.99 8.73
CA PHE A 137 -10.33 -0.37 9.18
C PHE A 137 -11.41 -1.39 8.81
N TYR A 138 -12.67 -0.95 8.73
CA TYR A 138 -13.79 -1.80 8.38
C TYR A 138 -13.71 -2.30 6.92
N ALA A 139 -13.21 -1.46 6.02
CA ALA A 139 -13.05 -1.74 4.60
C ALA A 139 -11.77 -2.54 4.32
N MET A 140 -11.86 -3.87 4.47
CA MET A 140 -10.70 -4.77 4.36
C MET A 140 -10.60 -5.52 3.02
N GLU A 141 -11.61 -5.38 2.17
CA GLU A 141 -11.76 -6.19 0.97
C GLU A 141 -10.63 -5.91 -0.03
N GLY A 142 -10.02 -4.72 0.01
CA GLY A 142 -9.00 -4.30 -0.94
C GLY A 142 -9.58 -3.99 -2.33
N HIS A 143 -8.73 -4.05 -3.36
CA HIS A 143 -9.15 -3.71 -4.72
C HIS A 143 -10.18 -4.69 -5.28
N GLN A 144 -11.31 -4.18 -5.76
CA GLN A 144 -12.44 -5.02 -6.24
C GLN A 144 -12.20 -5.65 -7.62
N TYR A 145 -11.15 -5.23 -8.32
CA TYR A 145 -10.83 -5.72 -9.66
C TYR A 145 -9.51 -6.52 -9.72
N HIS A 146 -8.49 -6.13 -8.94
CA HIS A 146 -7.14 -6.65 -9.12
C HIS A 146 -7.04 -8.00 -8.41
N PRO A 147 -6.69 -9.11 -9.07
CA PRO A 147 -6.77 -10.43 -8.46
C PRO A 147 -5.75 -10.63 -7.32
N SER A 148 -4.58 -9.98 -7.38
CA SER A 148 -3.59 -9.97 -6.28
C SER A 148 -3.71 -8.73 -5.37
N TYR A 149 -4.92 -8.40 -4.92
CA TYR A 149 -5.25 -7.19 -4.15
C TYR A 149 -4.56 -7.08 -2.77
N LYS A 150 -3.98 -8.16 -2.24
CA LYS A 150 -3.37 -8.21 -0.90
C LYS A 150 -2.03 -8.98 -0.89
N SER A 151 -1.26 -8.89 -1.98
CA SER A 151 -0.03 -9.68 -2.15
C SER A 151 1.04 -9.38 -1.10
N ARG A 152 1.28 -8.11 -0.76
CA ARG A 152 2.22 -7.65 0.29
C ARG A 152 3.53 -8.45 0.35
N LEU A 153 4.14 -8.74 -0.82
CA LEU A 153 5.39 -9.48 -0.92
C LEU A 153 6.49 -8.77 -0.13
N GLY A 154 7.15 -9.51 0.77
CA GLY A 154 8.10 -8.99 1.75
C GLY A 154 7.60 -9.15 3.18
N PHE A 155 6.28 -9.10 3.42
CA PHE A 155 5.71 -9.47 4.72
C PHE A 155 5.59 -10.97 4.87
N THR A 156 6.08 -11.48 6.00
CA THR A 156 5.65 -12.76 6.57
C THR A 156 4.22 -12.66 7.11
N LEU A 157 3.62 -13.78 7.53
CA LEU A 157 2.33 -13.75 8.24
C LEU A 157 2.39 -13.01 9.58
N SER A 158 3.55 -13.03 10.24
CA SER A 158 3.77 -12.29 11.49
C SER A 158 3.80 -10.79 11.21
N ASP A 159 4.52 -10.35 10.17
CA ASP A 159 4.55 -8.95 9.74
C ASP A 159 3.16 -8.48 9.31
N ASN A 160 2.43 -9.32 8.58
CA ASN A 160 1.08 -9.01 8.14
C ASN A 160 0.15 -8.77 9.34
N LEU A 161 0.23 -9.59 10.39
CA LEU A 161 -0.52 -9.39 11.63
C LEU A 161 -0.07 -8.12 12.39
N LYS A 162 1.25 -7.85 12.42
CA LYS A 162 1.83 -6.72 13.18
C LYS A 162 1.59 -5.36 12.51
N PHE A 163 1.52 -5.31 11.18
CA PHE A 163 1.53 -4.06 10.40
C PHE A 163 0.40 -3.94 9.36
N GLY A 164 -0.38 -4.99 9.13
CA GLY A 164 -1.48 -4.97 8.17
C GLY A 164 -2.67 -4.16 8.70
N PRO A 165 -3.32 -3.31 7.88
CA PRO A 165 -4.48 -2.52 8.29
C PRO A 165 -5.67 -3.39 8.74
N ASP A 166 -5.76 -4.62 8.23
CA ASP A 166 -6.82 -5.59 8.56
C ASP A 166 -6.86 -6.00 10.05
N PHE A 167 -5.79 -5.73 10.79
CA PHE A 167 -5.62 -6.16 12.18
C PHE A 167 -5.62 -4.98 13.17
N VAL A 168 -5.82 -3.76 12.67
CA VAL A 168 -5.86 -2.51 13.44
C VAL A 168 -4.72 -2.39 14.48
N PRO A 169 -3.45 -2.62 14.09
CA PRO A 169 -2.35 -2.58 15.04
C PRO A 169 -2.08 -1.15 15.51
N ASN A 170 -1.54 -1.03 16.72
CA ASN A 170 -0.89 0.19 17.20
C ASN A 170 0.58 0.13 16.82
N VAL A 171 1.03 1.06 15.99
CA VAL A 171 2.41 1.12 15.48
C VAL A 171 3.09 2.37 16.02
N LYS A 172 4.28 2.20 16.63
CA LYS A 172 5.20 3.30 16.92
C LYS A 172 6.22 3.42 15.79
N LEU A 173 6.45 4.64 15.30
CA LEU A 173 7.46 4.86 14.27
C LEU A 173 8.85 5.00 14.89
N GLN A 174 9.86 4.53 14.14
CA GLN A 174 11.26 4.75 14.46
C GLN A 174 11.67 6.14 13.95
N TRP A 175 12.51 6.84 14.67
CA TRP A 175 12.98 8.17 14.29
C TRP A 175 14.48 8.15 14.00
N LEU A 176 14.85 8.87 12.94
CA LEU A 176 16.23 9.06 12.53
C LEU A 176 16.55 10.56 12.50
N ALA A 177 17.76 10.93 12.88
CA ALA A 177 18.38 12.20 12.49
C ALA A 177 19.34 11.94 11.34
N ILE A 178 19.19 12.69 10.26
CA ILE A 178 20.00 12.53 9.05
C ILE A 178 20.65 13.86 8.72
N ASP A 179 21.92 13.86 8.33
CA ASP A 179 22.59 15.07 7.88
C ASP A 179 21.79 15.79 6.79
N LYS A 180 21.58 17.10 6.99
CA LYS A 180 20.70 17.90 6.14
C LYS A 180 21.16 17.98 4.69
N ASP A 181 22.47 17.87 4.43
CA ASP A 181 23.01 17.81 3.07
C ASP A 181 22.73 16.47 2.35
N LYS A 182 22.22 15.47 3.08
CA LYS A 182 21.78 14.16 2.55
C LYS A 182 20.27 14.02 2.50
N VAL A 183 19.52 15.09 2.75
CA VAL A 183 18.06 15.09 2.71
C VAL A 183 17.59 16.20 1.78
N GLU A 184 16.76 15.80 0.82
CA GLU A 184 15.99 16.74 0.01
C GLU A 184 14.66 17.03 0.71
N THR A 185 14.40 18.31 0.96
CA THR A 185 13.23 18.77 1.72
C THR A 185 12.38 19.72 0.89
N THR A 186 11.07 19.48 0.84
CA THR A 186 10.06 20.37 0.27
C THR A 186 9.07 20.78 1.35
N VAL A 187 8.70 22.06 1.39
CA VAL A 187 7.84 22.62 2.45
C VAL A 187 6.80 23.54 1.83
N SER A 188 5.54 23.38 2.21
CA SER A 188 4.46 24.29 1.82
C SER A 188 4.65 25.65 2.50
N ARG A 189 4.24 26.74 1.83
CA ARG A 189 4.48 28.12 2.28
C ARG A 189 4.01 28.44 3.70
N ASN A 190 3.04 27.70 4.22
CA ASN A 190 2.42 27.95 5.53
C ASN A 190 2.87 26.97 6.62
N VAL A 191 3.96 26.21 6.40
CA VAL A 191 4.47 25.23 7.36
C VAL A 191 5.77 25.71 7.99
N VAL A 192 5.78 25.73 9.32
CA VAL A 192 7.00 25.88 10.12
C VAL A 192 7.40 24.49 10.62
N VAL A 193 8.43 23.91 10.00
CA VAL A 193 8.82 22.50 10.22
C VAL A 193 9.09 22.17 11.69
N ASN A 194 9.80 23.04 12.41
CA ASN A 194 10.13 22.79 13.82
C ASN A 194 8.89 22.76 14.73
N GLU A 195 7.91 23.64 14.49
CA GLU A 195 6.64 23.63 15.23
C GLU A 195 5.84 22.37 14.90
N MET A 196 5.83 21.97 13.63
CA MET A 196 5.16 20.76 13.17
C MET A 196 5.77 19.50 13.80
N LEU A 197 7.10 19.39 13.85
CA LEU A 197 7.81 18.29 14.49
C LEU A 197 7.50 18.21 15.98
N ARG A 198 7.58 19.34 16.70
CA ARG A 198 7.21 19.42 18.12
C ARG A 198 5.75 19.03 18.37
N GLN A 199 4.83 19.48 17.53
CA GLN A 199 3.42 19.06 17.59
C GLN A 199 3.29 17.55 17.38
N GLN A 200 4.04 16.98 16.43
CA GLN A 200 3.93 15.56 16.10
C GLN A 200 4.45 14.65 17.21
N VAL A 201 5.67 14.89 17.70
CA VAL A 201 6.31 14.00 18.68
C VAL A 201 6.08 14.41 20.13
N GLY A 202 5.70 15.67 20.38
CA GLY A 202 5.57 16.26 21.71
C GLY A 202 6.89 16.81 22.24
N ASP A 203 6.82 17.86 23.08
CA ASP A 203 8.01 18.60 23.53
C ASP A 203 9.03 17.72 24.27
N LYS A 204 8.58 16.81 25.13
CA LYS A 204 9.47 15.90 25.87
C LYS A 204 10.29 15.00 24.96
N THR A 205 9.63 14.38 23.97
CA THR A 205 10.30 13.51 23.00
C THR A 205 11.21 14.32 22.09
N TYR A 206 10.77 15.51 21.66
CA TYR A 206 11.59 16.41 20.88
C TYR A 206 12.88 16.80 21.61
N GLU A 207 12.79 17.22 22.88
CA GLU A 207 13.95 17.56 23.71
C GLU A 207 14.89 16.35 23.90
N HIS A 208 14.34 15.15 24.08
CA HIS A 208 15.13 13.93 24.15
C HIS A 208 15.90 13.66 22.85
N PHE A 209 15.25 13.82 21.69
CA PHE A 209 15.89 13.67 20.39
C PHE A 209 17.01 14.70 20.18
N VAL A 210 16.76 15.97 20.56
CA VAL A 210 17.80 17.02 20.51
C VAL A 210 19.01 16.65 21.37
N GLN A 211 18.80 16.19 22.61
CA GLN A 211 19.90 15.78 23.48
C GLN A 211 20.73 14.63 22.88
N GLN A 212 20.09 13.65 22.24
CA GLN A 212 20.80 12.56 21.57
C GLN A 212 21.61 13.04 20.36
N ILE A 213 21.06 13.96 19.56
CA ILE A 213 21.75 14.58 18.42
C ILE A 213 22.98 15.35 18.92
N GLU A 214 22.83 16.17 19.95
CA GLU A 214 23.92 16.94 20.55
C GLU A 214 24.99 16.03 21.18
N ALA A 215 24.59 14.96 21.86
CA ALA A 215 25.50 13.95 22.42
C ALA A 215 26.30 13.20 21.33
N SER A 216 25.82 13.15 20.09
CA SER A 216 26.55 12.61 18.94
C SER A 216 27.55 13.59 18.32
N GLY A 217 27.64 14.82 18.84
CA GLY A 217 28.50 15.89 18.33
C GLY A 217 27.90 16.68 17.16
N LYS A 218 26.61 16.50 16.88
CA LYS A 218 25.86 17.21 15.83
C LYS A 218 24.97 18.30 16.42
N HIS A 219 24.64 19.32 15.65
CA HIS A 219 23.66 20.33 16.06
C HIS A 219 22.29 20.02 15.46
N VAL A 220 21.20 20.28 16.20
CA VAL A 220 19.82 20.01 15.74
C VAL A 220 19.49 20.68 14.40
N ASN A 221 20.06 21.86 14.13
CA ASN A 221 19.82 22.60 12.89
C ASN A 221 20.55 22.02 11.66
N ASP A 222 21.49 21.10 11.87
CA ASP A 222 22.30 20.49 10.81
C ASP A 222 21.74 19.13 10.35
N VAL A 223 20.62 18.70 10.93
CA VAL A 223 19.98 17.42 10.65
C VAL A 223 18.49 17.57 10.39
N GLU A 224 17.92 16.59 9.69
CA GLU A 224 16.48 16.42 9.51
C GLU A 224 16.01 15.21 10.32
N MET A 225 14.93 15.38 11.09
CA MET A 225 14.30 14.28 11.84
C MET A 225 13.24 13.60 10.97
N ILE A 226 13.46 12.34 10.61
CA ILE A 226 12.60 11.58 9.69
C ILE A 226 12.03 10.34 10.39
N PRO A 227 10.69 10.16 10.39
CA PRO A 227 10.06 8.93 10.87
C PRO A 227 10.18 7.80 9.84
N VAL A 228 10.30 6.58 10.32
CA VAL A 228 10.47 5.36 9.53
C VAL A 228 9.56 4.26 10.07
N HIS A 229 8.91 3.54 9.17
CA HIS A 229 8.14 2.35 9.53
C HIS A 229 9.03 1.30 10.20
N PRO A 230 8.63 0.65 11.33
CA PRO A 230 9.48 -0.32 12.03
C PRO A 230 9.99 -1.46 11.15
N TRP A 231 9.10 -2.04 10.32
CA TRP A 231 9.52 -3.06 9.35
C TRP A 231 10.60 -2.55 8.39
N GLN A 232 10.47 -1.32 7.90
CA GLN A 232 11.45 -0.69 7.00
C GLN A 232 12.77 -0.45 7.73
N PHE A 233 12.71 -0.04 9.00
CA PHE A 233 13.89 0.15 9.82
C PHE A 233 14.68 -1.16 9.99
N GLU A 234 14.01 -2.23 10.41
CA GLU A 234 14.61 -3.55 10.65
C GLU A 234 15.16 -4.19 9.37
N HIS A 235 14.41 -4.14 8.27
CA HIS A 235 14.73 -4.93 7.07
C HIS A 235 15.51 -4.16 6.01
N VAL A 236 15.47 -2.82 6.03
CA VAL A 236 16.07 -1.97 5.00
C VAL A 236 17.06 -1.00 5.61
N ILE A 237 16.66 -0.18 6.58
CA ILE A 237 17.58 0.84 7.12
C ILE A 237 18.78 0.20 7.85
N GLN A 238 18.55 -0.83 8.67
CA GLN A 238 19.63 -1.50 9.39
C GLN A 238 20.56 -2.31 8.47
N VAL A 239 20.07 -2.74 7.31
CA VAL A 239 20.82 -3.58 6.37
C VAL A 239 21.48 -2.72 5.29
N ASP A 240 20.67 -1.99 4.54
CA ASP A 240 21.09 -1.22 3.37
C ASP A 240 21.67 0.15 3.73
N LEU A 241 21.48 0.68 4.94
CA LEU A 241 22.11 1.93 5.38
C LEU A 241 23.09 1.72 6.55
N ALA A 242 23.66 0.51 6.67
CA ALA A 242 24.59 0.17 7.75
C ALA A 242 25.83 1.07 7.77
N GLU A 243 26.40 1.42 6.60
CA GLU A 243 27.57 2.31 6.50
C GLU A 243 27.24 3.71 7.03
N GLU A 244 26.12 4.27 6.58
CA GLU A 244 25.62 5.57 6.99
C GLU A 244 25.25 5.63 8.47
N ARG A 245 24.83 4.50 9.05
CA ARG A 245 24.62 4.38 10.49
C ARG A 245 25.93 4.35 11.26
N LEU A 246 26.92 3.60 10.78
CA LEU A 246 28.21 3.43 11.45
C LEU A 246 29.07 4.69 11.40
N ASN A 247 28.98 5.47 10.31
CA ASN A 247 29.70 6.73 10.16
C ASN A 247 28.96 7.94 10.79
N GLY A 248 27.75 7.72 11.31
CA GLY A 248 26.94 8.72 11.99
C GLY A 248 26.05 9.58 11.08
N THR A 249 26.12 9.46 9.75
CA THR A 249 25.24 10.18 8.81
C THR A 249 23.76 9.93 9.08
N VAL A 250 23.40 8.72 9.49
CA VAL A 250 22.05 8.32 9.91
C VAL A 250 22.07 7.88 11.36
N LEU A 251 21.66 8.77 12.27
CA LEU A 251 21.57 8.51 13.70
C LEU A 251 20.17 7.99 14.05
N TRP A 252 20.07 6.89 14.79
CA TRP A 252 18.79 6.43 15.32
C TRP A 252 18.45 7.12 16.64
N LEU A 253 17.24 7.69 16.71
CA LEU A 253 16.78 8.46 17.86
C LEU A 253 15.86 7.66 18.81
N GLY A 254 15.45 6.46 18.39
CA GLY A 254 14.46 5.66 19.11
C GLY A 254 13.06 5.77 18.53
N GLU A 255 12.07 5.47 19.35
CA GLU A 255 10.64 5.56 19.02
C GLU A 255 10.03 6.83 19.61
N SER A 256 9.01 7.37 18.96
CA SER A 256 8.12 8.35 19.61
C SER A 256 7.02 7.65 20.41
N ASP A 257 6.44 8.34 21.39
CA ASP A 257 5.28 7.84 22.12
C ASP A 257 3.98 7.87 21.30
N GLU A 258 3.96 8.59 20.18
CA GLU A 258 2.81 8.63 19.27
C GLU A 258 2.51 7.25 18.68
N LEU A 259 1.25 6.86 18.78
CA LEU A 259 0.72 5.63 18.21
C LEU A 259 0.01 5.94 16.89
N TYR A 260 0.22 5.07 15.92
CA TYR A 260 -0.40 5.18 14.61
C TYR A 260 -1.11 3.90 14.23
N HIS A 261 -2.17 4.04 13.45
CA HIS A 261 -2.77 2.95 12.71
C HIS A 261 -2.38 3.03 11.23
N PRO A 262 -1.96 1.91 10.60
CA PRO A 262 -1.78 1.88 9.16
C PRO A 262 -3.13 1.97 8.45
N GLN A 263 -3.26 2.88 7.48
CA GLN A 263 -4.42 3.00 6.61
C GLN A 263 -4.41 1.91 5.51
N GLN A 264 -5.42 1.85 4.63
CA GLN A 264 -5.51 0.82 3.57
C GLN A 264 -4.28 0.79 2.64
N SER A 265 -3.59 1.92 2.49
CA SER A 265 -2.33 2.00 1.75
C SER A 265 -1.14 1.28 2.43
N ILE A 266 -1.34 0.76 3.65
CA ILE A 266 -0.37 0.13 4.57
C ILE A 266 0.63 1.14 5.14
N ARG A 267 1.13 2.02 4.28
CA ARG A 267 2.28 2.89 4.54
C ARG A 267 1.92 4.33 4.93
N THR A 268 0.63 4.65 4.93
CA THR A 268 0.13 5.93 5.49
C THR A 268 -0.32 5.65 6.91
N MET A 269 0.33 6.31 7.85
CA MET A 269 0.18 6.12 9.28
C MET A 269 -0.73 7.23 9.79
N SER A 270 -1.95 6.85 10.20
CA SER A 270 -2.90 7.75 10.85
C SER A 270 -2.56 7.84 12.33
N PRO A 271 -2.27 9.03 12.89
CA PRO A 271 -2.09 9.16 14.33
C PRO A 271 -3.40 8.84 15.06
N ILE A 272 -3.30 8.28 16.26
CA ILE A 272 -4.47 8.14 17.15
C ILE A 272 -4.93 9.54 17.60
N ASP A 273 -3.98 10.44 17.89
CA ASP A 273 -4.29 11.84 18.09
C ASP A 273 -4.62 12.52 16.75
N THR A 274 -5.92 12.68 16.49
CA THR A 274 -6.43 13.29 15.25
C THR A 274 -6.03 14.75 15.04
N THR A 275 -5.40 15.41 16.04
CA THR A 275 -4.84 16.75 15.89
C THR A 275 -3.47 16.75 15.19
N LYS A 276 -2.87 15.58 14.94
CA LYS A 276 -1.55 15.42 14.32
C LYS A 276 -1.63 15.10 12.83
N TYR A 277 -0.49 15.16 12.15
CA TYR A 277 -0.41 14.88 10.71
C TYR A 277 -0.39 13.39 10.43
N TYR A 278 -0.95 13.00 9.28
CA TYR A 278 -0.71 11.68 8.71
C TYR A 278 0.72 11.59 8.20
N LEU A 279 1.37 10.46 8.43
CA LEU A 279 2.74 10.21 7.98
C LEU A 279 2.74 9.11 6.93
N LYS A 280 3.07 9.45 5.69
CA LYS A 280 3.29 8.48 4.63
C LYS A 280 4.78 8.17 4.58
N VAL A 281 5.13 6.93 4.90
CA VAL A 281 6.51 6.46 5.00
C VAL A 281 6.78 5.36 3.98
N PRO A 282 8.04 5.12 3.55
CA PRO A 282 8.38 3.98 2.71
C PRO A 282 8.16 2.65 3.44
N ILE A 283 7.75 1.66 2.67
CA ILE A 283 7.79 0.27 3.08
C ILE A 283 8.13 -0.58 1.84
N SER A 284 9.32 -1.18 1.79
CA SER A 284 9.88 -1.82 0.59
C SER A 284 9.24 -3.19 0.27
N ILE A 285 7.94 -3.35 0.55
CA ILE A 285 7.13 -4.48 0.09
C ILE A 285 6.59 -4.23 -1.32
N THR A 286 6.21 -5.29 -2.03
CA THR A 286 5.45 -5.20 -3.28
C THR A 286 3.99 -5.53 -3.02
N ASN A 287 3.07 -4.67 -3.43
CA ASN A 287 1.64 -4.92 -3.32
C ASN A 287 0.94 -4.46 -4.59
N THR A 288 0.07 -5.30 -5.18
CA THR A 288 -0.51 -5.11 -6.52
C THR A 288 0.58 -4.77 -7.55
N SER A 289 1.59 -5.63 -7.63
CA SER A 289 2.73 -5.56 -8.58
C SER A 289 3.58 -4.29 -8.53
N THR A 290 3.43 -3.46 -7.50
CA THR A 290 4.18 -2.20 -7.33
C THR A 290 4.89 -2.15 -5.98
N LYS A 291 6.18 -1.79 -5.98
CA LYS A 291 6.94 -1.53 -4.76
C LYS A 291 6.36 -0.32 -4.01
N ARG A 292 6.27 -0.40 -2.69
CA ARG A 292 5.71 0.66 -1.83
C ARG A 292 6.78 1.60 -1.26
N VAL A 293 7.80 1.87 -2.06
CA VAL A 293 8.83 2.93 -1.85
C VAL A 293 8.26 4.33 -2.13
N LEU A 294 8.84 5.39 -1.56
CA LEU A 294 8.50 6.77 -1.89
C LEU A 294 9.61 7.38 -2.75
N ALA A 295 9.38 7.49 -4.05
CA ALA A 295 10.40 8.00 -4.95
C ALA A 295 10.75 9.47 -4.63
N PRO A 296 12.05 9.85 -4.53
CA PRO A 296 12.49 11.20 -4.21
C PRO A 296 11.79 12.29 -5.03
N HIS A 297 11.73 12.15 -6.36
CA HIS A 297 11.05 13.13 -7.23
C HIS A 297 9.55 13.29 -6.92
N THR A 298 8.88 12.28 -6.36
CA THR A 298 7.48 12.43 -5.91
C THR A 298 7.38 13.18 -4.59
N ILE A 299 8.38 13.03 -3.71
CA ILE A 299 8.46 13.75 -2.45
C ILE A 299 8.76 15.22 -2.72
N GLU A 300 9.77 15.54 -3.55
CA GLU A 300 10.17 16.91 -3.95
C GLU A 300 8.97 17.77 -4.40
N ASN A 301 8.07 17.17 -5.16
CA ASN A 301 6.91 17.84 -5.75
C ASN A 301 5.71 17.95 -4.81
N ALA A 302 5.67 17.22 -3.70
CA ALA A 302 4.46 17.05 -2.88
C ALA A 302 3.89 18.39 -2.35
N ALA A 303 4.74 19.21 -1.72
CA ALA A 303 4.31 20.49 -1.15
C ALA A 303 3.99 21.53 -2.22
N GLN A 304 4.77 21.56 -3.30
CA GLN A 304 4.57 22.51 -4.41
C GLN A 304 3.26 22.26 -5.14
N ILE A 305 2.95 20.99 -5.44
CA ILE A 305 1.67 20.58 -6.04
C ILE A 305 0.51 20.88 -5.08
N THR A 306 0.70 20.64 -3.78
CA THR A 306 -0.30 20.98 -2.76
C THR A 306 -0.64 22.47 -2.78
N ASP A 307 0.37 23.34 -2.75
CA ASP A 307 0.16 24.79 -2.77
C ASP A 307 -0.54 25.24 -4.07
N TRP A 308 -0.14 24.68 -5.20
CA TRP A 308 -0.75 24.96 -6.50
C TRP A 308 -2.22 24.52 -6.59
N LEU A 309 -2.55 23.29 -6.20
CA LEU A 309 -3.92 22.79 -6.21
C LEU A 309 -4.83 23.56 -5.25
N LYS A 310 -4.32 23.91 -4.06
CA LYS A 310 -5.06 24.74 -3.10
C LYS A 310 -5.28 26.16 -3.61
N GLN A 311 -4.33 26.73 -4.36
CA GLN A 311 -4.53 28.02 -5.00
C GLN A 311 -5.66 27.95 -6.05
N ILE A 312 -5.70 26.89 -6.87
CA ILE A 312 -6.81 26.68 -7.83
C ILE A 312 -8.14 26.58 -7.08
N GLN A 313 -8.22 25.73 -6.05
CA GLN A 313 -9.42 25.54 -5.25
C GLN A 313 -9.90 26.84 -4.60
N GLN A 314 -9.00 27.70 -4.12
CA GLN A 314 -9.38 28.96 -3.48
C GLN A 314 -9.89 30.03 -4.47
N GLN A 315 -9.43 29.97 -5.73
CA GLN A 315 -9.79 30.93 -6.78
C GLN A 315 -11.01 30.51 -7.60
N ASP A 316 -11.45 29.26 -7.49
CA ASP A 316 -12.61 28.71 -8.19
C ASP A 316 -13.83 28.66 -7.25
N THR A 317 -14.83 29.50 -7.51
CA THR A 317 -16.09 29.58 -6.74
C THR A 317 -16.86 28.26 -6.73
N TYR A 318 -16.86 27.52 -7.84
CA TYR A 318 -17.57 26.24 -7.91
C TYR A 318 -16.89 25.19 -7.02
N LEU A 319 -15.55 25.09 -7.06
CA LEU A 319 -14.81 24.17 -6.20
C LEU A 319 -14.91 24.56 -4.72
N LYS A 320 -14.82 25.85 -4.41
CA LYS A 320 -14.75 26.37 -3.04
C LYS A 320 -16.12 26.45 -2.35
N ASP A 321 -17.09 27.07 -3.00
CA ASP A 321 -18.32 27.52 -2.34
C ASP A 321 -19.48 26.56 -2.64
N GLU A 322 -19.57 26.03 -3.86
CA GLU A 322 -20.62 25.09 -4.26
C GLU A 322 -20.29 23.65 -3.86
N LEU A 323 -19.18 23.10 -4.37
CA LEU A 323 -18.75 21.73 -4.06
C LEU A 323 -18.10 21.58 -2.69
N LYS A 324 -17.55 22.67 -2.14
CA LYS A 324 -16.79 22.67 -0.88
C LYS A 324 -15.68 21.61 -0.87
N THR A 325 -14.98 21.49 -1.99
CA THR A 325 -13.94 20.48 -2.20
C THR A 325 -12.78 20.71 -1.22
N ALA A 326 -12.42 19.66 -0.48
CA ALA A 326 -11.28 19.67 0.43
C ALA A 326 -10.13 18.82 -0.13
N PHE A 327 -8.94 19.42 -0.21
CA PHE A 327 -7.70 18.72 -0.53
C PHE A 327 -6.88 18.55 0.75
N LEU A 328 -6.68 17.30 1.19
CA LEU A 328 -5.74 16.99 2.26
C LEU A 328 -4.32 17.14 1.72
N GLY A 329 -3.72 18.30 2.00
CA GLY A 329 -2.42 18.68 1.44
C GLY A 329 -1.29 17.81 1.98
N GLU A 330 -0.36 17.46 1.09
CA GLU A 330 0.94 16.87 1.44
C GLU A 330 1.94 18.02 1.62
N VAL A 331 2.08 18.52 2.87
CA VAL A 331 2.61 19.86 3.16
C VAL A 331 4.11 19.89 3.53
N LEU A 332 4.69 18.75 3.88
CA LEU A 332 6.13 18.58 4.06
C LEU A 332 6.54 17.24 3.42
N GLY A 333 7.63 17.25 2.67
CA GLY A 333 8.26 16.05 2.14
C GLY A 333 9.76 16.08 2.44
N GLN A 334 10.30 14.97 2.94
CA GLN A 334 11.73 14.81 3.19
C GLN A 334 12.18 13.47 2.60
N SER A 335 13.21 13.47 1.75
CA SER A 335 13.73 12.27 1.10
C SER A 335 15.22 12.14 1.34
N TYR A 336 15.68 10.95 1.72
CA TYR A 336 17.12 10.68 1.72
C TYR A 336 17.64 10.72 0.28
N LEU A 337 18.66 11.55 0.04
CA LEU A 337 19.32 11.70 -1.23
C LEU A 337 20.81 11.98 -0.99
N ASN A 338 21.62 10.94 -1.12
CA ASN A 338 23.07 11.08 -1.04
C ASN A 338 23.72 10.85 -2.40
N THR A 339 24.02 11.96 -3.09
CA THR A 339 24.62 11.96 -4.43
C THR A 339 26.07 11.49 -4.45
N GLN A 340 26.71 11.34 -3.30
CA GLN A 340 28.09 10.85 -3.18
C GLN A 340 28.18 9.32 -3.18
N LEU A 341 27.04 8.62 -3.03
CA LEU A 341 26.99 7.16 -3.10
C LEU A 341 27.27 6.68 -4.52
N SER A 342 27.77 5.44 -4.65
CA SER A 342 27.90 4.80 -5.96
C SER A 342 26.54 4.68 -6.66
N PRO A 343 26.47 4.69 -8.01
CA PRO A 343 25.19 4.57 -8.73
C PRO A 343 24.39 3.32 -8.35
N TYR A 344 25.07 2.21 -8.07
CA TYR A 344 24.45 0.97 -7.58
C TYR A 344 23.76 1.20 -6.23
N LYS A 345 24.49 1.81 -5.28
CA LYS A 345 23.96 2.08 -3.94
C LYS A 345 22.80 3.06 -4.00
N GLN A 346 22.89 4.13 -4.80
CA GLN A 346 21.79 5.07 -5.01
C GLN A 346 20.53 4.36 -5.50
N THR A 347 20.67 3.41 -6.43
CA THR A 347 19.54 2.59 -6.93
C THR A 347 18.96 1.69 -5.84
N GLN A 348 19.81 1.09 -5.01
CA GLN A 348 19.40 0.20 -3.91
C GLN A 348 18.56 0.94 -2.86
N VAL A 349 18.98 2.14 -2.44
CA VAL A 349 18.29 2.93 -1.41
C VAL A 349 17.25 3.90 -1.99
N TYR A 350 17.01 3.88 -3.30
CA TYR A 350 16.11 4.81 -3.97
C TYR A 350 14.68 4.71 -3.44
N GLY A 351 14.23 5.78 -2.76
CA GLY A 351 12.91 5.86 -2.14
C GLY A 351 12.68 4.93 -0.94
N ALA A 352 13.76 4.37 -0.39
CA ALA A 352 13.73 3.51 0.79
C ALA A 352 13.66 4.30 2.11
N LEU A 353 14.05 5.57 2.12
CA LEU A 353 14.05 6.44 3.30
C LEU A 353 13.52 7.83 2.95
N GLY A 354 12.44 8.23 3.62
CA GLY A 354 11.79 9.50 3.44
C GLY A 354 10.44 9.55 4.16
N VAL A 355 9.73 10.67 4.04
CA VAL A 355 8.39 10.86 4.59
C VAL A 355 7.64 11.91 3.79
N ILE A 356 6.33 11.75 3.66
CA ILE A 356 5.40 12.82 3.29
C ILE A 356 4.43 13.03 4.45
N TRP A 357 4.28 14.28 4.85
CA TRP A 357 3.39 14.73 5.91
C TRP A 357 2.10 15.25 5.29
N ARG A 358 0.97 14.62 5.61
CA ARG A 358 -0.33 15.00 5.08
C ARG A 358 -1.22 15.58 6.17
N GLU A 359 -1.94 16.64 5.82
CA GLU A 359 -2.89 17.30 6.70
C GLU A 359 -3.97 16.37 7.23
N LYS A 360 -4.41 16.68 8.44
CA LYS A 360 -5.50 16.01 9.14
C LYS A 360 -6.87 16.39 8.57
N TYR A 361 -7.73 15.40 8.37
CA TYR A 361 -9.07 15.61 7.82
C TYR A 361 -9.95 16.47 8.75
N ILE A 362 -9.74 16.39 10.06
CA ILE A 362 -10.54 17.14 11.05
C ILE A 362 -10.44 18.66 10.84
N SER A 363 -9.36 19.14 10.23
CA SER A 363 -9.21 20.55 9.83
C SER A 363 -10.26 21.01 8.81
N TYR A 364 -11.04 20.10 8.22
CA TYR A 364 -12.00 20.35 7.14
C TYR A 364 -13.46 19.99 7.47
N VAL A 365 -13.71 19.19 8.51
CA VAL A 365 -15.06 18.65 8.81
C VAL A 365 -15.97 19.67 9.54
N ASN A 366 -15.40 20.71 10.16
CA ASN A 366 -16.14 21.73 10.91
C ASN A 366 -16.05 23.14 10.28
N ARG A 367 -15.88 23.23 8.94
CA ARG A 367 -15.71 24.51 8.23
C ARG A 367 -17.01 25.07 7.66
#